data_AF-A0A2V9UQ30-F1
#
_entry.id   AF-A0A2V9UQ30-F1
#
_cell.length_a   1.000
_cell.length_b   1.000
_cell.length_c   1.000
_cell.angle_alpha   90.00
_cell.angle_beta   90.00
_cell.angle_gamma   90.00
#
_symmetry.space_group_name_H-M   'P 1'
#
loop_
_entity.id
_entity.type
_entity.pdbx_description
1 polymer ?
#
loop_
_entity_poly.entity_id
_entity_poly.type
_entity_poly.pdbx_seq_one_letter_code
_entity_poly.pdbx_strand_id
1 'polypeptide(L)' 'METYRVEELRAELSQLLRKQSEVLQSRTFGGATDTELLEYEIRQEIIHEICDQLAHSVEA' A
#
# COMPACT_ATOMS: atom_id res chain seq x y z
N MET A 1 -17.89 -10.47 10.98
CA MET A 1 -16.73 -11.02 10.22
C MET A 1 -16.27 -10.03 9.17
N GLU A 2 -17.17 -9.42 8.40
CA GLU A 2 -16.84 -8.44 7.37
C GLU A 2 -16.17 -7.15 7.91
N THR A 3 -16.65 -6.63 9.05
CA THR A 3 -16.05 -5.46 9.71
C THR A 3 -14.59 -5.68 10.14
N TYR A 4 -14.28 -6.86 10.68
CA TYR A 4 -12.92 -7.24 11.07
C TYR A 4 -11.99 -7.34 9.85
N ARG A 5 -12.46 -7.92 8.74
CA ARG A 5 -11.71 -7.96 7.49
C ARG A 5 -11.43 -6.57 6.92
N VAL A 6 -12.40 -5.66 6.98
CA VAL A 6 -12.22 -4.25 6.55
C VAL A 6 -11.18 -3.53 7.41
N GLU A 7 -11.16 -3.78 8.72
CA GLU A 7 -10.15 -3.22 9.62
C GLU A 7 -8.74 -3.77 9.32
N GLU A 8 -8.62 -5.06 9.05
CA GLU A 8 -7.35 -5.69 8.63
C GLU A 8 -6.82 -5.08 7.32
N LEU A 9 -7.67 -4.96 6.30
CA LEU A 9 -7.31 -4.34 5.01
C LEU A 9 -6.88 -2.87 5.19
N ARG A 10 -7.56 -2.10 6.05
CA ARG A 10 -7.17 -0.71 6.36
C ARG A 10 -5.81 -0.63 7.08
N ALA A 11 -5.55 -1.56 7.99
CA ALA A 11 -4.27 -1.62 8.69
C ALA A 11 -3.13 -1.96 7.73
N GLU A 12 -3.33 -2.95 6.85
CA GLU A 12 -2.37 -3.33 5.82
C GLU A 12 -2.11 -2.18 4.84
N LEU A 13 -3.17 -1.55 4.33
CA LEU A 13 -3.06 -0.38 3.45
C LEU A 13 -2.24 0.75 4.10
N SER A 14 -2.48 1.02 5.37
CA SER A 14 -1.75 2.06 6.12
C SER A 14 -0.25 1.75 6.21
N GLN A 15 0.12 0.48 6.43
CA GLN A 15 1.52 0.05 6.45
C GLN A 15 2.18 0.16 5.07
N LEU A 16 1.47 -0.24 4.02
CA LEU A 16 1.97 -0.16 2.65
C LEU A 16 2.19 1.29 2.21
N LEU A 17 1.23 2.18 2.48
CA LEU A 17 1.34 3.61 2.18
C LEU A 17 2.52 4.27 2.93
N ARG A 18 2.76 3.87 4.19
CA ARG A 18 3.93 4.33 4.93
C ARG A 18 5.23 3.91 4.24
N LYS A 19 5.37 2.64 3.84
CA LYS A 19 6.55 2.15 3.11
C LYS A 19 6.73 2.86 1.77
N GLN A 20 5.64 3.14 1.03
CA GLN A 20 5.70 3.93 -0.19
C GLN A 20 6.24 5.34 0.06
N SER A 21 5.79 5.99 1.14
CA SER A 21 6.29 7.32 1.52
C SER A 21 7.78 7.29 1.88
N GLU A 22 8.24 6.26 2.59
CA GLU A 22 9.65 6.09 2.97
C GLU A 22 10.55 5.92 1.73
N VAL A 23 10.13 5.11 0.75
CA VAL A 23 10.88 4.96 -0.50
C VAL A 23 10.87 6.23 -1.35
N LEU A 24 9.74 6.95 -1.45
CA LEU A 24 9.69 8.23 -2.16
C LEU A 24 10.60 9.28 -1.51
N GLN A 25 10.65 9.30 -0.19
CA GLN A 25 11.56 10.16 0.56
C GLN A 25 13.02 9.79 0.24
N SER A 26 13.37 8.50 0.33
CA SER A 26 14.71 8.01 -0.01
C SER A 26 15.11 8.36 -1.45
N ARG A 27 14.20 8.16 -2.41
CA ARG A 27 14.38 8.51 -3.83
C ARG A 27 14.63 10.00 -4.02
N THR A 28 13.90 10.85 -3.32
CA THR A 28 14.05 12.32 -3.39
C THR A 28 15.47 12.75 -3.00
N PHE A 29 16.09 12.06 -2.04
CA PHE A 29 17.46 12.32 -1.60
C PHE A 29 18.52 11.46 -2.33
N GLY A 30 18.13 10.73 -3.38
CA GLY A 30 19.03 9.87 -4.16
C GLY A 30 19.51 8.62 -3.42
N GLY A 31 18.83 8.22 -2.33
CA GLY A 31 19.19 7.07 -1.51
C GLY A 31 18.44 5.78 -1.83
N ALA A 32 17.43 5.82 -2.69
CA ALA A 32 16.68 4.63 -3.06
C ALA A 32 17.46 3.77 -4.06
N THR A 33 17.55 2.48 -3.77
CA THR A 33 18.13 1.46 -4.64
C THR A 33 17.12 1.02 -5.72
N ASP A 34 17.63 0.45 -6.82
CA ASP A 34 16.76 -0.10 -7.88
C ASP A 34 15.81 -1.18 -7.35
N THR A 35 16.26 -1.99 -6.39
CA THR A 35 15.42 -2.99 -5.71
C THR A 35 14.28 -2.33 -4.96
N GLU A 36 14.54 -1.27 -4.19
CA GLU A 36 13.49 -0.55 -3.45
C GLU A 36 12.48 0.13 -4.38
N LEU A 37 12.93 0.58 -5.56
CA LEU A 37 12.06 1.13 -6.60
C LEU A 37 11.20 0.04 -7.28
N LEU A 38 11.77 -1.13 -7.56
CA LEU A 38 10.99 -2.27 -8.07
C LEU A 38 9.94 -2.73 -7.05
N GLU A 39 10.33 -2.87 -5.78
CA GLU A 39 9.39 -3.19 -4.71
C GLU A 39 8.32 -2.12 -4.52
N TYR A 40 8.67 -0.84 -4.75
CA TYR A 40 7.71 0.25 -4.73
C TYR A 40 6.63 0.06 -5.80
N GLU A 41 7.00 -0.32 -7.02
CA GLU A 41 6.05 -0.60 -8.11
C GLU A 41 5.13 -1.78 -7.77
N ILE A 42 5.70 -2.88 -7.25
CA ILE A 42 4.93 -4.05 -6.79
C ILE A 42 3.95 -3.66 -5.67
N ARG A 43 4.40 -2.85 -4.69
CA ARG A 43 3.52 -2.36 -3.63
C ARG A 43 2.39 -1.48 -4.18
N GLN A 44 2.58 -0.75 -5.28
CA GLN A 44 1.48 0.01 -5.89
C GLN A 44 0.37 -0.92 -6.38
N GLU A 45 0.70 -2.04 -7.01
CA GLU A 45 -0.30 -3.01 -7.47
C GLU A 45 -1.13 -3.56 -6.30
N ILE A 46 -0.46 -3.94 -5.21
CA ILE A 46 -1.13 -4.45 -3.99
C ILE A 46 -2.01 -3.36 -3.36
N ILE A 47 -1.54 -2.11 -3.30
CA ILE A 47 -2.33 -0.98 -2.79
C ILE A 47 -3.61 -0.79 -3.61
N HIS A 48 -3.52 -0.86 -4.94
CA HIS A 48 -4.70 -0.75 -5.79
C HIS A 48 -5.69 -1.88 -5.53
N GLU A 49 -5.22 -3.12 -5.41
CA GLU A 49 -6.09 -4.26 -5.11
C GLU A 49 -6.81 -4.10 -3.76
N ILE A 50 -6.10 -3.66 -2.71
CA ILE A 50 -6.72 -3.41 -1.39
C ILE A 50 -7.74 -2.27 -1.47
N CYS A 51 -7.45 -1.20 -2.22
CA CYS A 51 -8.40 -0.11 -2.44
C CYS A 51 -9.68 -0.59 -3.14
N ASP A 52 -9.56 -1.44 -4.15
CA ASP A 52 -10.72 -2.03 -4.85
C ASP A 52 -11.52 -2.93 -3.91
N GLN A 53 -10.86 -3.79 -3.12
CA GLN A 53 -11.53 -4.62 -2.11
C GLN A 53 -12.27 -3.77 -1.07
N LEU A 54 -11.66 -2.67 -0.62
CA LEU A 54 -12.30 -1.75 0.32
C LEU A 54 -13.48 -1.01 -0.30
N ALA A 55 -13.39 -0.58 -1.56
CA ALA A 55 -14.48 0.09 -2.27
C ALA A 55 -15.70 -0.83 -2.38
N HIS A 56 -15.50 -2.08 -2.77
CA HIS A 56 -16.58 -3.06 -2.88
C HIS A 56 -17.12 -3.54 -1.53
N SER A 57 -16.36 -3.39 -0.44
CA SER A 57 -16.85 -3.66 0.92
C SER A 57 -17.83 -2.62 1.46
N VAL A 58 -17.89 -1.43 0.84
CA VAL A 58 -18.85 -0.36 1.19
C VAL A 58 -20.16 -0.47 0.38
N GLU A 59 -20.15 -1.26 -0.70
CA GLU A 59 -21.30 -1.50 -1.58
C GLU A 59 -22.15 -2.71 -1.16
N ALA A 60 -21.71 -3.48 -0.16
CA ALA A 60 -22.38 -4.66 0.40
C ALA A 60 -23.30 -4.32 1.59
#